data_AF-A0A519GPQ0-F1
#
_entry.id   AF-A0A519GPQ0-F1
#
_cell.length_a   1.000
_cell.length_b   1.000
_cell.length_c   1.000
_cell.angle_alpha   90.00
_cell.angle_beta   90.00
_cell.angle_gamma   90.00
#
_symmetry.space_group_name_H-M   'P 1'
#
loop_
_entity.id
_entity.type
_entity.pdbx_description
1 polymer ?
#
loop_
_entity_poly.entity_id
_entity_poly.type
_entity_poly.pdbx_seq_one_letter_code
_entity_poly.pdbx_strand_id
1 'polypeptide(L)'
;MSESDVWLIVGLGNPGPTYAGTRHNIGYLVVDELARRMGGSLKSHKSGRAEVLEGRLAPPGAPAPKVVLGRARGYMNESGGPVSTLAKFYGVDPAHIIAVHDELDIDFGTLRIKLGGGDNGHNGLKSMS
;
A
#
# COMPACT_ATOMS: atom_id res chain seq x y z
N MET A 1 25.27 -2.84 1.99
CA MET A 1 23.85 -2.44 1.97
C MET A 1 23.07 -3.73 1.87
N SER A 2 22.25 -4.08 2.86
CA SER A 2 21.56 -5.38 2.81
C SER A 2 20.53 -5.35 1.69
N GLU A 3 20.65 -6.23 0.71
CA GLU A 3 19.59 -6.55 -0.24
C GLU A 3 18.43 -7.20 0.54
N SER A 4 17.64 -6.39 1.23
CA SER A 4 16.31 -6.82 1.64
C SER A 4 15.44 -6.79 0.39
N ASP A 5 15.20 -7.97 -0.19
CA ASP A 5 14.22 -8.27 -1.25
C ASP A 5 12.76 -8.09 -0.76
N VAL A 6 12.54 -7.13 0.13
CA VAL A 6 11.25 -6.84 0.75
C VAL A 6 10.62 -5.67 0.03
N TRP A 7 9.44 -5.92 -0.51
CA TRP A 7 8.59 -4.89 -1.10
C TRP A 7 7.49 -4.50 -0.13
N LEU A 8 7.20 -3.21 -0.03
CA LEU A 8 6.06 -2.68 0.72
C LEU A 8 5.02 -2.16 -0.27
N ILE A 9 3.87 -2.83 -0.35
CA ILE A 9 2.73 -2.41 -1.17
C ILE A 9 1.71 -1.76 -0.25
N VAL A 10 1.44 -0.48 -0.45
CA VAL A 10 0.54 0.32 0.38
C VAL A 10 -0.69 0.71 -0.40
N GLY A 11 -1.87 0.40 0.13
CA GLY A 11 -3.13 0.93 -0.36
C GLY A 11 -3.42 2.27 0.30
N LEU A 12 -3.68 3.31 -0.51
CA LEU A 12 -4.18 4.59 -0.02
C LEU A 12 -5.72 4.58 0.02
N GLY A 13 -6.28 5.18 1.06
CA GLY A 13 -7.71 5.10 1.38
C GLY A 13 -8.07 5.86 2.65
N ASN A 14 -9.36 5.83 2.99
CA ASN A 14 -9.91 6.28 4.26
C ASN A 14 -10.61 5.11 4.99
N PRO A 15 -10.49 5.03 6.33
CA PRO A 15 -11.13 4.00 7.13
C PRO A 15 -12.63 4.28 7.31
N GLY A 16 -13.41 3.21 7.47
CA GLY A 16 -14.82 3.29 7.84
C GLY A 16 -15.80 3.02 6.69
N PRO A 17 -17.03 2.59 7.01
CA PRO A 17 -18.00 2.07 6.03
C PRO A 17 -18.43 3.12 5.00
N THR A 18 -18.45 4.40 5.38
CA THR A 18 -18.83 5.52 4.51
C THR A 18 -17.92 5.64 3.28
N TYR A 19 -16.63 5.30 3.41
CA TYR A 19 -15.65 5.46 2.34
C TYR A 19 -15.44 4.18 1.52
N ALA A 20 -15.91 3.03 2.00
CA ALA A 20 -15.58 1.71 1.46
C ALA A 20 -15.88 1.55 -0.04
N GLY A 21 -16.96 2.19 -0.53
CA GLY A 21 -17.36 2.15 -1.94
C GLY A 21 -16.91 3.34 -2.79
N THR A 22 -16.11 4.26 -2.23
CA THR A 22 -15.68 5.46 -2.96
C THR A 22 -14.46 5.17 -3.83
N ARG A 23 -14.31 5.90 -4.95
CA ARG A 23 -13.14 5.78 -5.84
C ARG A 23 -11.83 5.99 -5.09
N HIS A 24 -11.85 6.91 -4.11
CA HIS A 24 -10.71 7.23 -3.26
C HIS A 24 -10.25 6.09 -2.36
N ASN A 25 -11.01 4.98 -2.30
CA ASN A 25 -10.66 3.79 -1.53
C ASN A 25 -10.14 2.63 -2.38
N ILE A 26 -9.91 2.84 -3.69
CA ILE A 26 -9.46 1.78 -4.59
C ILE A 26 -8.15 1.14 -4.13
N GLY A 27 -7.25 1.93 -3.51
CA GLY A 27 -6.01 1.41 -2.93
C GLY A 27 -6.26 0.36 -1.84
N TYR A 28 -7.24 0.59 -0.96
CA TYR A 28 -7.62 -0.38 0.06
C TYR A 28 -8.24 -1.64 -0.56
N LEU A 29 -9.11 -1.48 -1.57
CA LEU A 29 -9.74 -2.60 -2.26
C LEU A 29 -8.71 -3.49 -2.97
N VAL A 30 -7.69 -2.89 -3.61
CA VAL A 30 -6.59 -3.63 -4.23
C VAL A 30 -5.79 -4.40 -3.19
N VAL A 31 -5.45 -3.78 -2.07
CA VAL A 31 -4.73 -4.44 -0.97
C VAL A 31 -5.52 -5.60 -0.37
N ASP A 32 -6.84 -5.44 -0.19
CA ASP A 32 -7.72 -6.50 0.31
C ASP A 32 -7.78 -7.69 -0.67
N GLU A 33 -7.86 -7.43 -1.98
CA GLU A 33 -7.83 -8.48 -3.01
C GLU A 33 -6.46 -9.19 -3.07
N LEU A 34 -5.36 -8.46 -2.95
CA LEU A 34 -4.02 -9.06 -2.86
C LEU A 34 -3.87 -9.93 -1.62
N ALA A 35 -4.38 -9.47 -0.47
CA ALA A 35 -4.38 -10.25 0.77
C ALA A 35 -5.17 -11.56 0.61
N ARG A 36 -6.35 -11.48 -0.02
CA ARG A 36 -7.16 -12.66 -0.35
C ARG A 36 -6.42 -13.65 -1.24
N ARG A 37 -5.71 -13.17 -2.27
CA ARG A 37 -4.87 -14.02 -3.15
C ARG A 37 -3.70 -14.66 -2.42
N MET A 38 -3.16 -13.99 -1.40
CA MET A 38 -2.13 -14.54 -0.51
C MET A 38 -2.69 -15.52 0.54
N GLY A 39 -4.02 -15.72 0.58
CA GLY A 39 -4.67 -16.59 1.56
C GLY A 39 -4.69 -16.01 2.97
N GLY A 40 -4.55 -14.69 3.13
CA GLY A 40 -4.46 -14.03 4.42
C GLY A 40 -5.39 -12.81 4.55
N SER A 41 -5.33 -12.18 5.72
CA SER A 41 -6.01 -10.93 6.02
C SER A 41 -5.06 -9.97 6.71
N LEU A 42 -5.28 -8.66 6.53
CA LEU A 42 -4.49 -7.66 7.22
C LEU A 42 -4.77 -7.69 8.72
N LYS A 43 -3.72 -7.53 9.52
CA LYS A 43 -3.78 -7.48 10.98
C LYS A 43 -3.18 -6.18 11.50
N SER A 44 -3.64 -5.72 12.65
CA SER A 44 -3.08 -4.52 13.29
C SER A 44 -1.57 -4.67 13.52
N HIS A 45 -0.80 -3.70 13.04
CA HIS A 45 0.63 -3.61 13.29
C HIS A 45 0.90 -3.03 14.69
N LYS A 46 2.04 -3.37 15.30
CA LYS A 46 2.42 -2.90 16.65
C LYS A 46 2.54 -1.38 16.79
N SER A 47 2.66 -0.65 15.68
CA SER A 47 2.62 0.82 15.68
C SER A 47 1.24 1.39 15.97
N GLY A 48 0.18 0.57 15.97
CA GLY A 48 -1.21 0.96 16.23
C GLY A 48 -1.90 1.70 15.09
N ARG A 49 -1.14 2.26 14.14
CA ARG A 49 -1.64 3.15 13.08
C ARG A 49 -1.75 2.51 11.69
N ALA A 50 -1.44 1.22 11.57
CA ALA A 50 -1.48 0.51 10.30
C ALA A 50 -1.99 -0.92 10.47
N GLU A 51 -2.47 -1.49 9.37
CA GLU A 51 -2.74 -2.93 9.23
C GLU A 51 -1.80 -3.50 8.18
N VAL A 52 -1.32 -4.72 8.39
CA VAL A 52 -0.35 -5.38 7.51
C VAL A 52 -0.64 -6.86 7.30
N LEU A 53 -0.18 -7.38 6.16
CA LEU A 53 -0.05 -8.80 5.89
C LEU A 53 1.32 -9.04 5.24
N GLU A 54 2.07 -10.01 5.76
CA GLU A 54 3.34 -10.44 5.18
C GLU A 54 3.14 -11.74 4.39
N GLY A 55 3.82 -11.86 3.26
CA GLY A 55 3.84 -13.11 2.51
C GLY A 55 4.63 -12.99 1.20
N ARG A 56 4.22 -13.74 0.19
CA ARG A 56 4.85 -13.75 -1.14
C ARG A 56 3.76 -13.76 -2.22
N LEU A 57 4.01 -13.07 -3.32
CA LEU A 57 3.14 -13.04 -4.49
C LEU A 57 3.83 -13.79 -5.64
N ALA A 58 3.65 -15.11 -5.69
CA ALA A 58 4.08 -15.94 -6.81
C ALA A 58 3.26 -17.24 -6.90
N PRO A 59 3.27 -17.92 -8.05
CA PRO A 59 2.79 -19.29 -8.14
C PRO A 59 3.48 -20.21 -7.12
N PRO A 60 2.79 -21.26 -6.63
CA PRO A 60 3.39 -22.25 -5.74
C PRO A 60 4.68 -22.83 -6.31
N GLY A 61 5.75 -22.82 -5.51
CA GLY A 61 7.07 -23.36 -5.89
C GLY A 61 7.97 -22.40 -6.68
N ALA A 62 7.51 -21.21 -7.05
CA ALA A 62 8.36 -20.19 -7.67
C ALA A 62 9.03 -19.28 -6.61
N PRO A 63 10.29 -18.87 -6.80
CA PRO A 63 10.90 -17.84 -5.98
C PRO A 63 10.15 -16.52 -6.15
N ALA A 64 9.79 -15.88 -5.03
CA ALA A 64 9.20 -14.54 -5.01
C ALA A 64 9.86 -13.69 -3.93
N PRO A 65 9.99 -12.37 -4.14
CA PRO A 65 10.40 -11.47 -3.07
C PRO A 65 9.40 -11.52 -1.91
N LYS A 66 9.87 -11.14 -0.72
CA LYS A 66 8.97 -10.95 0.42
C LYS A 66 8.13 -9.71 0.15
N VAL A 67 6.84 -9.81 0.35
CA VAL A 67 5.90 -8.69 0.21
C VAL A 67 5.26 -8.41 1.55
N VAL A 68 5.21 -7.14 1.91
CA VAL A 68 4.39 -6.60 2.99
C VAL A 68 3.29 -5.79 2.34
N LEU A 69 2.05 -6.23 2.50
CA LEU A 69 0.88 -5.41 2.21
C LEU A 69 0.61 -4.52 3.42
N GLY A 70 0.25 -3.27 3.19
CA GLY A 70 -0.05 -2.32 4.25
C GLY A 70 -1.14 -1.32 3.89
N ARG A 71 -1.81 -0.81 4.91
CA ARG A 71 -2.64 0.40 4.80
C ARG A 71 -2.69 1.15 6.13
N ALA A 72 -2.96 2.45 6.09
CA ALA A 72 -3.14 3.25 7.29
C ALA A 72 -4.47 2.92 7.98
N ARG A 73 -4.55 3.17 9.30
CA ARG A 73 -5.84 3.12 10.04
C ARG A 73 -6.46 4.51 10.21
N GLY A 74 -5.74 5.57 9.88
CA GLY A 74 -6.18 6.96 9.91
C GLY A 74 -6.60 7.45 8.53
N TYR A 75 -6.91 8.74 8.44
CA TYR A 75 -7.33 9.36 7.18
C TYR A 75 -6.20 9.42 6.15
N MET A 76 -6.59 9.50 4.87
CA MET A 76 -5.72 9.48 3.70
C MET A 76 -4.53 10.46 3.81
N ASN A 77 -4.80 11.69 4.25
CA ASN A 77 -3.82 12.76 4.41
C ASN A 77 -2.79 12.48 5.52
N GLU A 78 -3.02 11.49 6.36
CA GLU A 78 -2.12 11.06 7.44
C GLU A 78 -1.35 9.78 7.10
N SER A 79 -1.47 9.27 5.86
CA SER A 79 -0.89 7.98 5.44
C SER A 79 0.65 7.95 5.49
N GLY A 80 1.33 9.08 5.34
CA GLY A 80 2.79 9.15 5.31
C GLY A 80 3.47 8.66 6.59
N GLY A 81 2.92 9.04 7.74
CA GLY A 81 3.47 8.62 9.04
C GLY A 81 3.47 7.09 9.24
N PRO A 82 2.31 6.42 9.08
CA PRO A 82 2.20 4.96 9.08
C PRO A 82 3.11 4.30 8.04
N VAL A 83 3.13 4.78 6.79
CA VAL A 83 3.96 4.18 5.72
C VAL A 83 5.45 4.28 6.04
N SER A 84 5.93 5.45 6.45
CA SER A 84 7.33 5.63 6.88
C SER A 84 7.69 4.73 8.05
N THR A 85 6.76 4.54 9.00
CA THR A 85 6.94 3.64 10.14
C THR A 85 7.10 2.18 9.68
N LEU A 86 6.27 1.73 8.73
CA LEU A 86 6.35 0.38 8.18
C LEU A 86 7.65 0.18 7.40
N ALA A 87 8.00 1.11 6.51
CA ALA A 87 9.22 1.03 5.71
C ALA A 87 10.46 0.90 6.60
N LYS A 88 10.58 1.73 7.65
CA LYS A 88 11.67 1.65 8.64
C LYS A 88 11.66 0.33 9.41
N PHE A 89 10.48 -0.14 9.83
CA PHE A 89 10.37 -1.37 10.61
C PHE A 89 10.80 -2.61 9.81
N TYR A 90 10.44 -2.67 8.53
CA TYR A 90 10.76 -3.79 7.64
C TYR A 90 12.09 -3.62 6.88
N GLY A 91 12.78 -2.48 7.03
CA GLY A 91 14.03 -2.19 6.31
C GLY A 91 13.84 -2.09 4.80
N VAL A 92 12.76 -1.44 4.37
CA VAL A 92 12.38 -1.28 2.96
C VAL A 92 12.88 0.07 2.44
N ASP A 93 13.66 0.03 1.36
CA ASP A 93 14.09 1.23 0.63
C ASP A 93 12.89 1.89 -0.10
N PRO A 94 12.83 3.23 -0.21
CA PRO A 94 11.78 3.91 -0.98
C PRO A 94 11.57 3.36 -2.40
N ALA A 95 12.62 2.88 -3.08
CA ALA A 95 12.53 2.27 -4.40
C ALA A 95 11.72 0.94 -4.42
N HIS A 96 11.53 0.31 -3.26
CA HIS A 96 10.74 -0.92 -3.07
C HIS A 96 9.37 -0.65 -2.43
N ILE A 97 8.92 0.62 -2.41
CA ILE A 97 7.59 1.00 -1.94
C ILE A 97 6.69 1.24 -3.16
N ILE A 98 5.55 0.55 -3.21
CA ILE A 98 4.50 0.75 -4.21
C ILE A 98 3.29 1.35 -3.50
N ALA A 99 2.90 2.56 -3.87
CA ALA A 99 1.63 3.15 -3.45
C ALA A 99 0.55 2.86 -4.50
N VAL A 100 -0.58 2.32 -4.06
CA VAL A 100 -1.76 2.08 -4.88
C VAL A 100 -2.83 3.10 -4.50
N HIS A 101 -3.29 3.87 -5.48
CA HIS A 101 -4.25 4.96 -5.27
C HIS A 101 -5.12 5.17 -6.52
N ASP A 102 -6.14 6.02 -6.42
CA ASP A 102 -6.94 6.48 -7.55
C ASP A 102 -6.28 7.64 -8.28
N GLU A 103 -6.48 7.69 -9.60
CA GLU A 103 -5.97 8.75 -10.46
C GLU A 103 -7.15 9.34 -11.25
N LEU A 104 -7.28 10.67 -11.22
CA LEU A 104 -8.36 11.40 -11.89
C LEU A 104 -8.05 11.68 -13.35
N ASP A 105 -6.76 11.71 -13.71
CA ASP A 105 -6.29 12.08 -15.05
C ASP A 105 -6.16 10.89 -16.03
N ILE A 106 -6.66 9.71 -15.64
CA ILE A 106 -6.66 8.53 -16.51
C ILE A 106 -8.07 7.97 -16.69
N ASP A 107 -8.33 7.38 -17.85
CA ASP A 107 -9.62 6.79 -18.15
C ASP A 107 -9.95 5.64 -17.19
N PHE A 108 -11.24 5.49 -16.89
CA PHE A 108 -11.71 4.40 -16.03
C PHE A 108 -11.28 3.03 -16.57
N GLY A 109 -10.78 2.17 -15.67
CA GLY A 109 -10.25 0.85 -16.02
C GLY A 109 -8.79 0.86 -16.51
N THR A 110 -8.18 2.03 -16.63
CA THR A 110 -6.76 2.15 -16.96
C THR A 110 -5.90 1.92 -15.73
N LEU A 111 -4.85 1.11 -15.88
CA LEU A 111 -3.79 0.95 -14.88
C LEU A 111 -2.51 1.54 -15.42
N ARG A 112 -1.83 2.34 -14.60
CA ARG A 112 -0.55 2.95 -14.94
C ARG A 112 0.44 2.73 -13.80
N ILE A 113 1.66 2.36 -14.16
CA ILE A 113 2.79 2.30 -13.23
C ILE A 113 3.68 3.52 -13.49
N LYS A 114 4.10 4.18 -12.42
CA LYS A 114 4.97 5.37 -12.48
C LYS A 114 5.97 5.31 -11.34
N LEU A 115 7.22 5.65 -11.63
CA LEU A 115 8.26 5.88 -10.63
C LEU A 115 8.38 7.40 -10.39
N GLY A 116 8.18 7.83 -9.15
CA GLY A 116 8.23 9.23 -8.76
C GLY A 116 7.15 10.11 -9.42
N GLY A 117 7.46 11.40 -9.55
CA GLY A 117 6.52 12.43 -10.00
C GLY A 117 5.85 13.19 -8.86
N GLY A 118 4.98 14.16 -9.19
CA GLY A 118 4.23 14.94 -8.20
C GLY A 118 3.01 14.22 -7.65
N ASP A 119 2.47 14.75 -6.56
CA ASP A 119 1.27 14.24 -5.89
C ASP A 119 -0.04 14.46 -6.66
N ASN A 120 -0.03 15.33 -7.67
CA ASN A 120 -1.19 15.73 -8.47
C ASN A 120 -2.43 16.11 -7.62
N GLY A 121 -2.21 16.71 -6.44
CA GLY A 121 -3.26 17.03 -5.49
C GLY A 121 -3.80 15.84 -4.68
N HIS A 122 -3.26 14.63 -4.84
CA HIS A 122 -3.64 13.45 -4.07
C HIS A 122 -3.05 13.52 -2.66
N ASN A 123 -3.92 13.77 -1.66
CA ASN A 123 -3.53 13.98 -0.26
C ASN A 123 -2.69 12.85 0.35
N GLY A 124 -2.94 11.60 -0.06
CA GLY A 124 -2.15 10.46 0.40
C GLY A 124 -0.72 10.44 -0.16
N LEU A 125 -0.51 10.82 -1.43
CA LEU A 125 0.83 10.89 -2.03
C LEU A 125 1.60 12.07 -1.45
N LYS A 126 0.91 13.20 -1.26
CA LYS A 126 1.47 14.38 -0.59
C LYS A 126 1.94 14.08 0.83
N SER A 127 1.24 13.21 1.55
CA SER A 127 1.64 12.77 2.90
C SER A 127 2.90 11.88 2.88
N MET A 128 3.10 11.10 1.82
CA MET A 128 4.21 10.15 1.67
C MET A 128 5.50 10.76 1.10
N SER A 129 5.40 11.90 0.42
CA SER A 129 6.50 12.60 -0.24
C SER A 129 7.30 13.45 0.75
#